data_AF-A0A3D3RQ80-F1
#
_entry.id   AF-A0A3D3RQ80-F1
#
_cell.length_a   1.000
_cell.length_b   1.000
_cell.length_c   1.000
_cell.angle_alpha   90.00
_cell.angle_beta   90.00
_cell.angle_gamma   90.00
#
_symmetry.space_group_name_H-M   'P 1'
#
loop_
_entity.id
_entity.type
_entity.pdbx_description
1 polymer ?
#
loop_
_entity_poly.entity_id
_entity_poly.type
_entity_poly.pdbx_seq_one_letter_code
_entity_poly.pdbx_strand_id
1 'polypeptide(L)'
;MKKNNEATFFQRLAEQLRTINPSMWFFLGAVVVAAIGLFLLGPSSIMRGSSIESIEVGKIAETDIYAGKDTVYIDKEATQRKILAEERLVLPVFVVDEKITSLVREKAESFSSYYLQLVNEESGGQEALGLLLMSRFPDFLQPEQYTAIVRAKLNSQTFIYVNDIVESLLGKGIVSVPEGVFDRFNPNYYELVRTINNQEESEKLAESEMITLANLGSRIEEEMDARHVPESQKQYVRLLVSALLRENTFFDQDLSEKRLVAARARVEPVTRFVSRNEILVRKGELVTPELYQQITAIKSAIFVSDMGILLTGLGLLVIASFLGFLLSRIQDLSDFPSDRSSLIFLLLSMLILFYWILVVQNVIDAKDLSRGALFVPASLFAGRVSLLYGPRTGIFFCIISFFLTGAATNLNAQFMIGIL
;
A
#
# COMPACT_ATOMS: atom_id res chain seq x y z
N MET A 1 -58.48 18.75 -20.25
CA MET A 1 -57.61 18.14 -21.29
C MET A 1 -56.72 19.22 -21.91
N LYS A 2 -55.45 19.32 -21.51
CA LYS A 2 -54.41 20.05 -22.25
C LYS A 2 -53.22 19.12 -22.36
N LYS A 3 -52.99 18.59 -23.57
CA LYS A 3 -51.88 17.71 -23.91
C LYS A 3 -50.72 18.65 -24.32
N ASN A 4 -49.75 18.84 -23.44
CA ASN A 4 -48.53 19.58 -23.77
C ASN A 4 -47.65 18.68 -24.65
N ASN A 5 -47.45 19.09 -25.90
CA ASN A 5 -46.44 18.52 -26.78
C ASN A 5 -45.07 19.03 -26.30
N GLU A 6 -44.39 18.27 -25.44
CA GLU A 6 -42.98 18.52 -25.16
C GLU A 6 -42.16 18.01 -26.34
N ALA A 7 -41.71 18.95 -27.18
CA ALA A 7 -40.66 18.67 -28.17
C ALA A 7 -39.45 18.08 -27.43
N THR A 8 -39.01 16.90 -27.88
CA THR A 8 -37.92 16.15 -27.25
C THR A 8 -36.63 16.97 -27.25
N PHE A 9 -35.74 16.74 -26.28
CA PHE A 9 -34.43 17.41 -26.17
C PHE A 9 -33.67 17.45 -27.52
N PHE A 10 -33.75 16.38 -28.30
CA PHE A 10 -33.16 16.29 -29.64
C PHE A 10 -33.81 17.22 -30.68
N GLN A 11 -35.11 17.52 -30.58
CA GLN A 11 -35.78 18.49 -31.45
C GLN A 11 -35.37 19.93 -31.11
N ARG A 12 -35.24 20.27 -29.82
CA ARG A 12 -34.74 21.58 -29.40
C ARG A 12 -33.27 21.79 -29.77
N LEU A 13 -32.46 20.74 -29.65
CA LEU A 13 -31.06 20.74 -30.08
C LEU A 13 -30.96 20.89 -31.60
N ALA A 14 -31.81 20.21 -32.38
CA ALA A 14 -31.87 20.33 -33.84
C ALA A 14 -32.35 21.73 -34.30
N GLU A 15 -33.29 22.36 -33.59
CA GLU A 15 -33.75 23.73 -33.86
C GLU A 15 -32.69 24.78 -33.52
N GLN A 16 -31.99 24.64 -32.39
CA GLN A 16 -30.84 25.50 -32.04
C GLN A 16 -29.67 25.32 -33.00
N LEU A 17 -29.42 24.11 -33.50
CA LEU A 17 -28.41 23.84 -34.52
C LEU A 17 -28.77 24.47 -35.88
N ARG A 18 -30.05 24.67 -36.19
CA ARG A 18 -30.53 25.32 -37.42
C ARG A 18 -30.41 26.85 -37.42
N THR A 19 -30.35 27.50 -36.26
CA THR A 19 -30.19 28.97 -36.14
C THR A 19 -28.73 29.43 -36.14
N ILE A 20 -27.78 28.48 -36.18
CA ILE A 20 -26.35 28.74 -36.23
C ILE A 20 -25.94 29.18 -37.65
N ASN A 21 -25.18 30.27 -37.73
CA ASN A 21 -24.61 30.75 -39.00
C ASN A 21 -23.83 29.62 -39.71
N PRO A 22 -23.96 29.46 -41.04
CA PRO A 22 -23.31 28.38 -41.77
C PRO A 22 -21.78 28.34 -41.61
N SER A 23 -21.13 29.47 -41.31
CA SER A 23 -19.69 29.54 -40.99
C SER A 23 -19.30 28.79 -39.71
N MET A 24 -20.19 28.70 -38.72
CA MET A 24 -19.93 28.02 -37.45
C MET A 24 -20.04 26.50 -37.58
N TRP A 25 -20.79 25.99 -38.56
CA TRP A 25 -20.79 24.57 -38.92
C TRP A 25 -19.45 24.12 -39.52
N PHE A 26 -18.82 24.95 -40.35
CA PHE A 26 -17.48 24.66 -40.87
C PHE A 26 -16.42 24.65 -39.76
N PHE A 27 -16.52 25.59 -38.81
CA PHE A 27 -15.66 25.61 -37.63
C PHE A 27 -15.81 24.32 -36.80
N LEU A 28 -17.05 23.94 -36.48
CA LEU A 28 -17.32 22.72 -35.69
C LEU A 28 -16.89 21.46 -36.43
N GLY A 29 -17.08 21.40 -37.76
CA GLY A 29 -16.57 20.32 -38.61
C GLY A 29 -15.04 20.21 -38.57
N ALA A 30 -14.32 21.34 -38.62
CA ALA A 30 -12.86 21.35 -38.53
C ALA A 30 -12.36 20.82 -37.17
N VAL A 31 -13.02 21.22 -36.07
CA VAL A 31 -12.72 20.71 -34.71
C VAL A 31 -12.90 19.20 -34.63
N VAL A 32 -13.99 18.67 -35.21
CA VAL A 32 -14.24 17.21 -35.26
C VAL A 32 -13.18 16.48 -36.08
N VAL A 33 -12.79 17.02 -37.25
CA VAL A 33 -11.74 16.43 -38.08
C VAL A 33 -10.39 16.43 -37.35
N ALA A 34 -10.05 17.51 -36.64
CA ALA A 34 -8.84 17.58 -35.82
C ALA A 34 -8.88 16.56 -34.66
N ALA A 35 -10.02 16.39 -33.99
CA ALA A 35 -10.18 15.40 -32.93
C ALA A 35 -10.03 13.95 -33.46
N ILE A 36 -10.59 13.65 -34.63
CA ILE A 36 -10.39 12.36 -35.32
C ILE A 36 -8.91 12.15 -35.65
N GLY A 37 -8.23 13.20 -36.12
CA GLY A 37 -6.78 13.19 -36.36
C GLY A 37 -5.97 12.85 -35.11
N LEU A 38 -6.27 13.47 -33.96
CA LEU A 38 -5.63 13.13 -32.67
C LEU A 38 -5.86 11.68 -32.27
N PHE A 39 -7.08 11.16 -32.47
CA PHE A 39 -7.40 9.80 -32.08
C PHE A 39 -6.69 8.74 -32.95
N LEU A 40 -6.58 9.00 -34.26
CA LEU A 40 -5.98 8.05 -35.21
C LEU A 40 -4.46 8.17 -35.30
N LEU A 41 -3.91 9.38 -35.24
CA LEU A 41 -2.50 9.68 -35.52
C LEU A 41 -1.79 10.39 -34.35
N GLY A 42 -2.49 10.66 -33.26
CA GLY A 42 -1.90 11.30 -32.10
C GLY A 42 -0.92 10.41 -31.33
N PRO A 43 -0.29 10.97 -30.28
CA PRO A 43 0.71 10.28 -29.46
C PRO A 43 0.18 8.98 -28.81
N SER A 44 -1.12 8.95 -28.50
CA SER A 44 -1.85 7.82 -27.92
C SER A 44 -2.74 7.09 -28.93
N SER A 45 -2.40 7.16 -30.22
CA SER A 45 -3.21 6.55 -31.28
C SER A 45 -3.45 5.05 -31.05
N ILE A 46 -4.68 4.61 -31.30
CA ILE A 46 -5.05 3.18 -31.26
C ILE A 46 -4.24 2.37 -32.28
N MET A 47 -3.85 2.98 -33.41
CA MET A 47 -3.00 2.34 -34.41
C MET A 47 -1.57 2.07 -33.92
N ARG A 48 -1.10 2.73 -32.85
CA ARG A 48 0.15 2.38 -32.15
C ARG A 48 -0.03 1.29 -31.09
N GLY A 49 -1.27 0.83 -30.86
CA GLY A 49 -1.67 -0.05 -29.77
C GLY A 49 -1.33 -1.51 -29.98
N SER A 50 -0.26 -1.94 -29.30
CA SER A 50 -0.04 -3.24 -28.67
C SER A 50 -0.17 -4.50 -29.54
N SER A 51 0.97 -5.06 -29.94
CA SER A 51 1.14 -6.47 -30.33
C SER A 51 0.85 -7.47 -29.19
N ILE A 52 0.22 -7.03 -28.10
CA ILE A 52 -0.16 -7.90 -27.00
C ILE A 52 -1.55 -8.46 -27.31
N GLU A 53 -1.66 -9.10 -28.47
CA GLU A 53 -2.80 -9.94 -28.84
C GLU A 53 -3.01 -11.02 -27.78
N SER A 54 -4.28 -11.45 -27.67
CA SER A 54 -4.88 -12.37 -26.71
C SER A 54 -3.91 -13.33 -26.00
N ILE A 55 -3.37 -12.87 -24.86
CA ILE A 55 -2.68 -13.74 -23.92
C ILE A 55 -3.77 -14.44 -23.10
N GLU A 56 -3.79 -15.77 -23.16
CA GLU A 56 -4.66 -16.59 -22.34
C GLU A 56 -3.82 -17.38 -21.34
N VAL A 57 -4.28 -17.40 -20.09
CA VAL A 57 -3.62 -18.14 -19.01
C VAL A 57 -3.56 -19.62 -19.37
N GLY A 58 -2.38 -20.24 -19.25
CA GLY A 58 -2.17 -21.66 -19.52
C GLY A 58 -1.89 -22.03 -20.98
N LYS A 59 -1.83 -21.06 -21.91
CA LYS A 59 -1.35 -21.28 -23.27
C LYS A 59 0.14 -20.95 -23.41
N ILE A 60 0.77 -21.56 -24.40
CA ILE A 60 2.16 -21.27 -24.78
C ILE A 60 2.17 -20.04 -25.69
N ALA A 61 3.10 -19.12 -25.48
CA ALA A 61 3.25 -17.97 -26.34
C ALA A 61 3.70 -18.39 -27.75
N GLU A 62 2.87 -18.10 -28.76
CA GLU A 62 3.15 -18.42 -30.16
C GLU A 62 4.21 -17.47 -30.78
N THR A 63 4.34 -16.28 -30.21
CA THR A 63 5.27 -15.21 -30.63
C THR A 63 5.89 -14.50 -29.43
N ASP A 64 7.03 -13.84 -29.64
CA ASP A 64 7.62 -12.96 -28.64
C ASP A 64 6.68 -11.78 -28.36
N ILE A 65 6.45 -11.50 -27.09
CA ILE A 65 5.60 -10.40 -26.64
C ILE A 65 6.50 -9.28 -26.13
N TYR A 66 6.34 -8.09 -26.69
CA TYR A 66 7.17 -6.94 -26.36
C TYR A 66 6.39 -5.85 -25.65
N ALA A 67 7.07 -5.08 -24.80
CA ALA A 67 6.53 -3.86 -24.23
C ALA A 67 6.38 -2.78 -25.30
N GLY A 68 5.17 -2.25 -25.47
CA GLY A 68 4.88 -1.25 -26.51
C GLY A 68 5.53 0.12 -26.29
N LYS A 69 5.79 0.48 -25.03
CA LYS A 69 6.34 1.79 -24.61
C LYS A 69 7.11 1.66 -23.28
N ASP A 70 7.95 2.64 -22.97
CA ASP A 70 8.59 2.78 -21.67
C ASP A 70 7.51 3.02 -20.60
N THR A 71 7.48 2.21 -19.55
CA THR A 71 6.43 2.31 -18.52
C THR A 71 6.94 1.83 -17.18
N VAL A 72 6.52 2.54 -16.12
CA VAL A 72 6.69 2.09 -14.73
C VAL A 72 5.42 1.39 -14.30
N TYR A 73 5.53 0.17 -13.81
CA TYR A 73 4.40 -0.58 -13.28
C TYR A 73 4.69 -1.05 -11.85
N ILE A 74 3.63 -1.36 -11.11
CA ILE A 74 3.74 -1.91 -9.75
C ILE A 74 3.94 -3.42 -9.85
N ASP A 75 5.07 -3.90 -9.35
CA ASP A 75 5.38 -5.32 -9.27
C ASP A 75 4.67 -5.91 -8.05
N LYS A 76 3.54 -6.57 -8.29
CA LYS A 76 2.72 -7.17 -7.23
C LYS A 76 3.47 -8.27 -6.48
N GLU A 77 4.29 -9.06 -7.15
CA GLU A 77 4.99 -10.19 -6.54
C GLU A 77 6.13 -9.69 -5.65
N ALA A 78 6.94 -8.76 -6.15
CA ALA A 78 7.98 -8.12 -5.35
C ALA A 78 7.38 -7.36 -4.15
N THR A 79 6.22 -6.71 -4.35
CA THR A 79 5.48 -6.05 -3.27
C THR A 79 4.98 -7.04 -2.23
N GLN A 80 4.40 -8.18 -2.64
CA GLN A 80 3.97 -9.24 -1.72
C GLN A 80 5.14 -9.84 -0.94
N ARG A 81 6.28 -10.10 -1.60
CA ARG A 81 7.50 -10.56 -0.92
C ARG A 81 7.99 -9.56 0.13
N LYS A 82 7.96 -8.27 -0.20
CA LYS A 82 8.30 -7.19 0.75
C LYS A 82 7.30 -7.14 1.92
N ILE A 83 6.00 -7.26 1.65
CA ILE A 83 4.95 -7.31 2.68
C ILE A 83 5.19 -8.49 3.63
N LEU A 84 5.41 -9.69 3.10
CA LEU A 84 5.67 -10.89 3.91
C LEU A 84 6.95 -10.75 4.76
N ALA A 85 7.99 -10.13 4.22
CA ALA A 85 9.21 -9.87 4.96
C ALA A 85 8.98 -8.89 6.13
N GLU A 86 8.22 -7.82 5.91
CA GLU A 86 7.87 -6.84 6.95
C GLU A 86 6.92 -7.44 8.00
N GLU A 87 5.97 -8.28 7.61
CA GLU A 87 5.10 -9.02 8.54
C GLU A 87 5.91 -9.91 9.49
N ARG A 88 6.96 -10.58 8.98
CA ARG A 88 7.88 -11.39 9.78
C ARG A 88 8.73 -10.58 10.76
N LEU A 89 8.76 -9.26 10.66
CA LEU A 89 9.43 -8.40 11.64
C LEU A 89 8.51 -7.98 12.78
N VAL A 90 7.18 -8.12 12.62
CA VAL A 90 6.18 -7.74 13.62
C VAL A 90 6.26 -8.67 14.83
N LEU A 91 6.42 -8.08 16.02
CA LEU A 91 6.52 -8.81 17.26
C LEU A 91 5.11 -9.29 17.71
N PRO A 92 4.96 -10.56 18.10
CA PRO A 92 3.76 -11.02 18.78
C PRO A 92 3.67 -10.38 20.17
N VAL A 93 2.46 -9.98 20.57
CA VAL A 93 2.21 -9.30 21.83
C VAL A 93 1.66 -10.28 22.85
N PHE A 94 2.32 -10.31 24.01
CA PHE A 94 1.92 -11.09 25.16
C PHE A 94 1.64 -10.16 26.33
N VAL A 95 0.50 -10.35 26.99
CA VAL A 95 0.03 -9.48 28.06
C VAL A 95 0.02 -10.27 29.36
N VAL A 96 0.61 -9.68 30.41
CA VAL A 96 0.57 -10.24 31.77
C VAL A 96 -0.80 -9.96 32.38
N ASP A 97 -1.46 -11.01 32.84
CA ASP A 97 -2.69 -10.94 33.62
C ASP A 97 -2.35 -10.63 35.09
N GLU A 98 -2.59 -9.38 35.49
CA GLU A 98 -2.41 -8.92 36.87
C GLU A 98 -3.30 -9.66 37.88
N LYS A 99 -4.49 -10.13 37.48
CA LYS A 99 -5.39 -10.85 38.38
C LYS A 99 -4.81 -12.20 38.73
N ILE A 100 -4.27 -12.93 37.76
CA ILE A 100 -3.61 -14.21 38.03
C ILE A 100 -2.36 -13.98 38.89
N THR A 101 -1.58 -12.95 38.56
CA THR A 101 -0.37 -12.60 39.31
C THR A 101 -0.66 -12.27 40.77
N SER A 102 -1.69 -11.45 41.03
CA SER A 102 -2.12 -11.09 42.39
C SER A 102 -2.71 -12.27 43.16
N LEU A 103 -3.50 -13.14 42.51
CA LEU A 103 -4.04 -14.34 43.13
C LEU A 103 -2.93 -15.31 43.57
N VAL A 104 -1.89 -15.50 42.76
CA VAL A 104 -0.74 -16.35 43.12
C VAL A 104 0.04 -15.73 44.29
N ARG A 105 0.23 -14.41 44.27
CA ARG A 105 0.89 -13.67 45.37
C ARG A 105 0.14 -13.81 46.69
N GLU A 106 -1.18 -13.55 46.69
CA GLU A 106 -2.02 -13.68 47.87
C GLU A 106 -2.00 -15.12 48.42
N LYS A 107 -2.00 -16.12 47.52
CA LYS A 107 -1.90 -17.53 47.92
C LYS A 107 -0.54 -17.85 48.56
N ALA A 108 0.56 -17.32 48.03
CA ALA A 108 1.91 -17.51 48.58
C ALA A 108 2.04 -16.89 49.97
N GLU A 109 1.56 -15.67 50.15
CA GLU A 109 1.54 -14.96 51.44
C GLU A 109 0.64 -15.65 52.47
N SER A 110 -0.56 -16.07 52.04
CA SER A 110 -1.52 -16.81 52.89
C SER A 110 -0.95 -18.14 53.37
N PHE A 111 -0.26 -18.88 52.49
CA PHE A 111 0.39 -20.13 52.87
C PHE A 111 1.54 -19.90 53.86
N SER A 112 2.41 -18.93 53.56
CA SER A 112 3.58 -18.61 54.40
C SER A 112 3.18 -18.18 55.81
N SER A 113 2.20 -17.27 55.92
CA SER A 113 1.70 -16.78 57.21
C SER A 113 1.02 -17.88 58.03
N TYR A 114 0.18 -18.70 57.40
CA TYR A 114 -0.49 -19.80 58.08
C TYR A 114 0.48 -20.89 58.55
N TYR A 115 1.51 -21.22 57.74
CA TYR A 115 2.56 -22.14 58.15
C TYR A 115 3.33 -21.63 59.38
N LEU A 116 3.79 -20.38 59.34
CA LEU A 116 4.56 -19.80 60.45
C LEU A 116 3.73 -19.69 61.74
N GLN A 117 2.43 -19.39 61.64
CA GLN A 117 1.52 -19.40 62.78
C GLN A 117 1.43 -20.80 63.41
N LEU A 118 1.18 -21.82 62.58
CA LEU A 118 1.05 -23.21 63.03
C LEU A 118 2.31 -23.74 63.71
N VAL A 119 3.49 -23.39 63.21
CA VAL A 119 4.77 -23.83 63.79
C VAL A 119 5.05 -23.14 65.14
N ASN A 120 4.62 -21.88 65.31
CA ASN A 120 4.82 -21.11 66.53
C ASN A 120 3.85 -21.47 67.67
N GLU A 121 2.66 -22.00 67.36
CA GLU A 121 1.63 -22.33 68.37
C GLU A 121 1.89 -23.66 69.12
N GLU A 122 2.96 -24.40 68.79
CA GLU A 122 3.43 -25.66 69.43
C GLU A 122 2.36 -26.73 69.78
N SER A 123 1.16 -26.64 69.20
CA SER A 123 -0.01 -27.41 69.63
C SER A 123 -0.37 -28.49 68.61
N GLY A 124 0.48 -29.52 68.51
CA GLY A 124 0.17 -30.73 67.74
C GLY A 124 1.41 -31.49 67.24
N GLY A 125 1.29 -32.81 67.13
CA GLY A 125 2.31 -33.63 66.45
C GLY A 125 2.44 -33.25 64.96
N GLN A 126 3.59 -33.53 64.35
CA GLN A 126 3.92 -33.16 62.96
C GLN A 126 2.86 -33.60 61.94
N GLU A 127 2.18 -34.73 62.18
CA GLU A 127 1.10 -35.23 61.33
C GLU A 127 -0.17 -34.37 61.43
N ALA A 128 -0.53 -33.90 62.62
CA ALA A 128 -1.68 -33.02 62.82
C ALA A 128 -1.48 -31.68 62.10
N LEU A 129 -0.26 -31.11 62.19
CA LEU A 129 0.11 -29.88 61.47
C LEU A 129 0.01 -30.07 59.94
N GLY A 130 0.46 -31.21 59.42
CA GLY A 130 0.34 -31.53 58.00
C GLY A 130 -1.12 -31.62 57.53
N LEU A 131 -2.01 -32.22 58.34
CA LEU A 131 -3.43 -32.30 58.04
C LEU A 131 -4.13 -30.93 58.07
N LEU A 132 -3.74 -30.04 58.98
CA LEU A 132 -4.28 -28.67 59.04
C LEU A 132 -3.88 -27.85 57.81
N LEU A 133 -2.63 -27.97 57.35
CA LEU A 133 -2.18 -27.35 56.10
C LEU A 133 -2.95 -27.87 54.90
N MET A 134 -3.11 -29.20 54.79
CA MET A 134 -3.86 -29.84 53.71
C MET A 134 -5.34 -29.43 53.72
N SER A 135 -5.95 -29.30 54.90
CA SER A 135 -7.35 -28.87 55.03
C SER A 135 -7.58 -27.46 54.50
N ARG A 136 -6.61 -26.53 54.69
CA ARG A 136 -6.73 -25.15 54.21
C ARG A 136 -6.31 -24.99 52.75
N PHE A 137 -5.37 -25.81 52.31
CA PHE A 137 -4.80 -25.76 50.96
C PHE A 137 -4.84 -27.14 50.31
N PRO A 138 -6.00 -27.72 49.96
CA PRO A 138 -6.08 -29.10 49.48
C PRO A 138 -5.38 -29.34 48.14
N ASP A 139 -5.46 -28.37 47.21
CA ASP A 139 -4.93 -28.49 45.84
C ASP A 139 -3.55 -27.83 45.67
N PHE A 140 -2.77 -27.72 46.75
CA PHE A 140 -1.49 -27.03 46.70
C PHE A 140 -0.32 -27.98 46.51
N LEU A 141 -0.26 -29.07 47.27
CA LEU A 141 0.79 -30.07 47.24
C LEU A 141 0.19 -31.48 47.30
N GLN A 142 1.01 -32.50 47.03
CA GLN A 142 0.60 -33.88 47.27
C GLN A 142 0.54 -34.17 48.78
N PRO A 143 -0.32 -35.10 49.25
CA PRO A 143 -0.49 -35.39 50.68
C PRO A 143 0.83 -35.69 51.42
N GLU A 144 1.73 -36.43 50.77
CA GLU A 144 3.05 -36.80 51.30
C GLU A 144 3.96 -35.58 51.51
N GLN A 145 3.83 -34.56 50.65
CA GLN A 145 4.67 -33.36 50.64
C GLN A 145 4.37 -32.42 51.82
N TYR A 146 3.12 -32.35 52.29
CA TYR A 146 2.79 -31.57 53.50
C TYR A 146 3.56 -32.07 54.72
N THR A 147 3.63 -33.39 54.90
CA THR A 147 4.36 -33.98 56.03
C THR A 147 5.87 -33.73 55.93
N ALA A 148 6.42 -33.75 54.72
CA ALA A 148 7.84 -33.45 54.48
C ALA A 148 8.20 -32.00 54.83
N ILE A 149 7.35 -31.04 54.45
CA ILE A 149 7.55 -29.61 54.73
C ILE A 149 7.44 -29.31 56.24
N VAL A 150 6.51 -29.96 56.94
CA VAL A 150 6.39 -29.80 58.40
C VAL A 150 7.60 -30.40 59.12
N ARG A 151 8.09 -31.58 58.69
CA ARG A 151 9.29 -32.21 59.25
C ARG A 151 10.55 -31.38 59.06
N ALA A 152 10.65 -30.67 57.93
CA ALA A 152 11.78 -29.83 57.58
C ALA A 152 11.93 -28.59 58.47
N LYS A 153 10.89 -28.19 59.22
CA LYS A 153 10.88 -26.99 60.09
C LYS A 153 11.42 -25.75 59.37
N LEU A 154 10.75 -25.38 58.28
CA LEU A 154 11.15 -24.23 57.45
C LEU A 154 11.08 -22.95 58.28
N ASN A 155 12.08 -22.08 58.12
CA ASN A 155 12.14 -20.79 58.79
C ASN A 155 11.57 -19.66 57.92
N SER A 156 11.36 -18.49 58.49
CA SER A 156 10.85 -17.31 57.77
C SER A 156 11.71 -16.94 56.54
N GLN A 157 13.03 -17.15 56.61
CA GLN A 157 13.94 -16.89 55.49
C GLN A 157 13.62 -17.74 54.26
N THR A 158 13.18 -19.00 54.46
CA THR A 158 12.79 -19.88 53.35
C THR A 158 11.60 -19.29 52.59
N PHE A 159 10.62 -18.74 53.30
CA PHE A 159 9.45 -18.12 52.69
C PHE A 159 9.76 -16.78 52.01
N ILE A 160 10.75 -16.03 52.49
CA ILE A 160 11.28 -14.86 51.78
C ILE A 160 11.83 -15.28 50.41
N TYR A 161 12.65 -16.35 50.35
CA TYR A 161 13.14 -16.86 49.07
C TYR A 161 12.00 -17.30 48.14
N VAL A 162 10.99 -18.02 48.66
CA VAL A 162 9.83 -18.45 47.88
C VAL A 162 9.09 -17.24 47.29
N ASN A 163 8.78 -16.24 48.10
CA ASN A 163 8.04 -15.06 47.66
C ASN A 163 8.85 -14.24 46.64
N ASP A 164 10.14 -14.02 46.88
CA ASP A 164 11.01 -13.28 45.97
C ASP A 164 11.14 -13.96 44.59
N ILE A 165 11.29 -15.28 44.57
CA ILE A 165 11.40 -16.06 43.32
C ILE A 165 10.07 -16.05 42.58
N VAL A 166 8.95 -16.22 43.30
CA VAL A 166 7.61 -16.16 42.71
C VAL A 166 7.35 -14.77 42.13
N GLU A 167 7.70 -13.70 42.84
CA GLU A 167 7.55 -12.33 42.37
C GLU A 167 8.42 -12.06 41.14
N SER A 168 9.68 -12.50 41.16
CA SER A 168 10.60 -12.37 40.02
C SER A 168 10.07 -13.07 38.77
N LEU A 169 9.64 -14.34 38.89
CA LEU A 169 9.19 -15.15 37.76
C LEU A 169 7.82 -14.70 37.22
N LEU A 170 6.87 -14.35 38.09
CA LEU A 170 5.59 -13.80 37.65
C LEU A 170 5.74 -12.42 37.01
N GLY A 171 6.67 -11.60 37.51
CA GLY A 171 6.99 -10.28 36.93
C GLY A 171 7.66 -10.36 35.56
N LYS A 172 8.43 -11.43 35.30
CA LYS A 172 8.98 -11.76 33.96
C LYS A 172 7.95 -12.40 33.03
N GLY A 173 6.82 -12.87 33.58
CA GLY A 173 5.73 -13.47 32.83
C GLY A 173 5.97 -14.94 32.46
N ILE A 174 5.12 -15.83 32.97
CA ILE A 174 5.06 -17.24 32.56
C ILE A 174 4.06 -17.34 31.41
N VAL A 175 4.62 -17.55 30.22
CA VAL A 175 3.92 -17.44 28.95
C VAL A 175 3.25 -18.75 28.57
N SER A 176 1.96 -18.65 28.27
CA SER A 176 1.20 -19.66 27.53
C SER A 176 1.35 -19.37 26.03
N VAL A 177 2.04 -20.24 25.30
CA VAL A 177 2.33 -20.04 23.87
C VAL A 177 1.33 -20.85 23.03
N PRO A 178 0.40 -20.21 22.30
CA PRO A 178 -0.42 -20.91 21.33
C PRO A 178 0.43 -21.48 20.18
N GLU A 179 0.04 -22.63 19.65
CA GLU A 179 0.71 -23.24 18.50
C GLU A 179 0.68 -22.30 17.28
N GLY A 180 1.82 -22.17 16.60
CA GLY A 180 1.94 -21.42 15.34
C GLY A 180 2.02 -19.89 15.45
N VAL A 181 2.11 -19.30 16.65
CA VAL A 181 2.30 -17.85 16.81
C VAL A 181 3.58 -17.39 16.10
N PHE A 182 4.70 -18.03 16.36
CA PHE A 182 6.00 -17.68 15.78
C PHE A 182 6.11 -18.00 14.26
N ASP A 183 5.16 -18.73 13.69
CA ASP A 183 5.08 -18.96 12.24
C ASP A 183 4.49 -17.75 11.49
N ARG A 184 3.63 -16.98 12.15
CA ARG A 184 2.99 -15.79 11.57
C ARG A 184 3.73 -14.50 11.89
N PHE A 185 4.36 -14.44 13.06
CA PHE A 185 5.05 -13.26 13.58
C PHE A 185 6.58 -13.42 13.56
N ASN A 186 7.28 -12.51 14.23
CA ASN A 186 8.73 -12.57 14.40
C ASN A 186 9.16 -13.83 15.17
N PRO A 187 10.04 -14.68 14.62
CA PRO A 187 10.42 -15.93 15.26
C PRO A 187 11.39 -15.78 16.44
N ASN A 188 12.08 -14.65 16.55
CA ASN A 188 13.20 -14.49 17.50
C ASN A 188 12.86 -13.59 18.69
N TYR A 189 11.85 -12.74 18.56
CA TYR A 189 11.51 -11.73 19.55
C TYR A 189 10.00 -11.66 19.76
N TYR A 190 9.61 -11.36 20.99
CA TYR A 190 8.23 -11.05 21.37
C TYR A 190 8.18 -9.78 22.19
N GLU A 191 6.99 -9.22 22.34
CA GLU A 191 6.76 -8.07 23.19
C GLU A 191 5.93 -8.48 24.39
N LEU A 192 6.44 -8.17 25.57
CA LEU A 192 5.77 -8.39 26.84
C LEU A 192 5.19 -7.08 27.35
N VAL A 193 3.87 -7.02 27.47
CA VAL A 193 3.14 -5.87 28.00
C VAL A 193 2.73 -6.18 29.44
N ARG A 194 3.06 -5.25 30.33
CA ARG A 194 2.80 -5.34 31.77
C ARG A 194 2.12 -4.06 32.20
N THR A 195 1.19 -4.18 33.12
CA THR A 195 0.61 -3.02 33.78
C THR A 195 1.35 -2.85 35.12
N ILE A 196 1.93 -1.67 35.34
CA ILE A 196 2.63 -1.31 36.57
C ILE A 196 2.11 0.08 36.96
N ASN A 197 1.51 0.21 38.15
CA ASN A 197 0.98 1.48 38.64
C ASN A 197 0.00 2.17 37.66
N ASN A 198 -0.92 1.42 37.04
CA ASN A 198 -1.85 1.90 36.01
C ASN A 198 -1.17 2.42 34.72
N GLN A 199 0.10 2.11 34.49
CA GLN A 199 0.80 2.39 33.24
C GLN A 199 1.16 1.10 32.54
N GLU A 200 0.90 1.02 31.24
CA GLU A 200 1.35 -0.08 30.41
C GLU A 200 2.83 0.13 30.05
N GLU A 201 3.67 -0.76 30.53
CA GLU A 201 5.06 -0.89 30.11
C GLU A 201 5.18 -2.02 29.09
N SER A 202 5.94 -1.77 28.04
CA SER A 202 6.23 -2.74 26.99
C SER A 202 7.73 -2.99 26.93
N GLU A 203 8.11 -4.26 26.95
CA GLU A 203 9.49 -4.69 26.80
C GLU A 203 9.64 -5.69 25.66
N LYS A 204 10.65 -5.47 24.81
CA LYS A 204 11.02 -6.41 23.76
C LYS A 204 11.99 -7.44 24.31
N LEU A 205 11.61 -8.71 24.27
CA LEU A 205 12.38 -9.84 24.78
C LEU A 205 12.67 -10.86 23.68
N ALA A 206 13.77 -11.61 23.82
CA ALA A 206 14.09 -12.71 22.92
C ALA A 206 13.25 -13.95 23.24
N GLU A 207 12.88 -14.73 22.23
CA GLU A 207 12.14 -16.00 22.43
C GLU A 207 12.90 -16.95 23.37
N SER A 208 14.24 -16.97 23.30
CA SER A 208 15.10 -17.75 24.21
C SER A 208 15.00 -17.34 25.69
N GLU A 209 14.54 -16.11 25.97
CA GLU A 209 14.33 -15.61 27.33
C GLU A 209 12.93 -15.92 27.85
N MET A 210 12.03 -16.44 26.99
CA MET A 210 10.67 -16.77 27.36
C MET A 210 10.63 -17.83 28.47
N ILE A 211 9.76 -17.63 29.46
CA ILE A 211 9.51 -18.56 30.55
C ILE A 211 8.19 -19.28 30.23
N THR A 212 8.25 -20.59 30.06
CA THR A 212 7.09 -21.46 29.80
C THR A 212 7.03 -22.55 30.86
N LEU A 213 5.90 -23.25 31.00
CA LEU A 213 5.82 -24.39 31.93
C LEU A 213 6.86 -25.48 31.64
N ALA A 214 7.29 -25.62 30.38
CA ALA A 214 8.28 -26.61 29.97
C ALA A 214 9.70 -26.30 30.48
N ASN A 215 10.10 -25.03 30.51
CA ASN A 215 11.42 -24.60 30.99
C ASN A 215 11.40 -24.02 32.42
N LEU A 216 10.22 -23.96 33.05
CA LEU A 216 10.05 -23.40 34.39
C LEU A 216 11.00 -24.02 35.42
N GLY A 217 11.21 -25.33 35.34
CA GLY A 217 12.10 -26.05 36.25
C GLY A 217 13.54 -25.53 36.23
N SER A 218 14.12 -25.28 35.05
CA SER A 218 15.48 -24.73 34.95
C SER A 218 15.55 -23.27 35.37
N ARG A 219 14.51 -22.49 35.06
CA ARG A 219 14.40 -21.08 35.47
C ARG A 219 14.33 -20.90 36.99
N ILE A 220 13.63 -21.80 37.68
CA ILE A 220 13.59 -21.83 39.14
C ILE A 220 14.98 -22.09 39.72
N GLU A 221 15.76 -23.01 39.13
CA GLU A 221 17.14 -23.25 39.57
C GLU A 221 18.03 -22.02 39.37
N GLU A 222 17.97 -21.39 38.20
CA GLU A 222 18.72 -20.16 37.90
C GLU A 222 18.42 -19.04 38.93
N GLU A 223 17.14 -18.85 39.30
CA GLU A 223 16.75 -17.88 40.33
C GLU A 223 17.23 -18.26 41.74
N MET A 224 17.20 -19.55 42.09
CA MET A 224 17.71 -20.02 43.39
C MET A 224 19.21 -19.85 43.50
N ASP A 225 19.95 -20.15 42.43
CA ASP A 225 21.41 -19.98 42.37
C ASP A 225 21.79 -18.50 42.42
N ALA A 226 21.10 -17.64 41.67
CA ALA A 226 21.31 -16.20 41.70
C ALA A 226 21.13 -15.60 43.11
N ARG A 227 20.19 -16.16 43.89
CA ARG A 227 19.86 -15.73 45.25
C ARG A 227 20.64 -16.47 46.35
N HIS A 228 21.56 -17.36 45.97
CA HIS A 228 22.39 -18.14 46.89
C HIS A 228 21.58 -18.90 47.94
N VAL A 229 20.47 -19.52 47.52
CA VAL A 229 19.62 -20.34 48.41
C VAL A 229 20.44 -21.52 48.95
N PRO A 230 20.46 -21.77 50.28
CA PRO A 230 21.19 -22.89 50.86
C PRO A 230 20.75 -24.24 50.27
N GLU A 231 21.70 -25.14 50.00
CA GLU A 231 21.42 -26.47 49.43
C GLU A 231 20.41 -27.29 50.24
N SER A 232 20.43 -27.15 51.58
CA SER A 232 19.47 -27.81 52.46
C SER A 232 18.02 -27.32 52.28
N GLN A 233 17.83 -26.14 51.71
CA GLN A 233 16.53 -25.49 51.50
C GLN A 233 16.04 -25.57 50.06
N LYS A 234 16.94 -25.73 49.07
CA LYS A 234 16.61 -25.72 47.64
C LYS A 234 15.48 -26.68 47.27
N GLN A 235 15.47 -27.89 47.80
CA GLN A 235 14.41 -28.87 47.52
C GLN A 235 13.02 -28.36 47.93
N TYR A 236 12.91 -27.71 49.09
CA TYR A 236 11.63 -27.20 49.61
C TYR A 236 11.21 -25.92 48.91
N VAL A 237 12.17 -25.04 48.60
CA VAL A 237 11.92 -23.83 47.81
C VAL A 237 11.42 -24.20 46.42
N ARG A 238 12.12 -25.09 45.71
CA ARG A 238 11.69 -25.60 44.40
C ARG A 238 10.27 -26.17 44.45
N LEU A 239 9.99 -27.00 45.46
CA LEU A 239 8.68 -27.61 45.63
C LEU A 239 7.58 -26.54 45.81
N LEU A 240 7.75 -25.60 46.73
CA LEU A 240 6.78 -24.55 47.01
C LEU A 240 6.58 -23.60 45.83
N VAL A 241 7.66 -23.18 45.17
CA VAL A 241 7.61 -22.29 44.01
C VAL A 241 6.89 -22.98 42.84
N SER A 242 7.24 -24.23 42.53
CA SER A 242 6.61 -25.00 41.44
C SER A 242 5.10 -25.22 41.65
N ALA A 243 4.65 -25.30 42.90
CA ALA A 243 3.24 -25.44 43.27
C ALA A 243 2.45 -24.11 43.19
N LEU A 244 3.14 -22.97 43.33
CA LEU A 244 2.54 -21.64 43.26
C LEU A 244 2.42 -21.12 41.83
N LEU A 245 3.46 -21.31 41.03
CA LEU A 245 3.58 -20.73 39.71
C LEU A 245 2.57 -21.33 38.73
N ARG A 246 1.94 -20.45 37.95
CA ARG A 246 1.01 -20.78 36.87
C ARG A 246 1.25 -19.80 35.72
N GLU A 247 0.78 -20.16 34.54
CA GLU A 247 0.75 -19.26 33.39
C GLU A 247 -0.05 -18.00 33.77
N ASN A 248 0.60 -16.85 33.66
CA ASN A 248 0.01 -15.54 33.92
C ASN A 248 0.15 -14.62 32.71
N THR A 249 0.74 -15.08 31.61
CA THR A 249 0.99 -14.26 30.42
C THR A 249 0.41 -14.93 29.20
N PHE A 250 -0.44 -14.20 28.47
CA PHE A 250 -1.21 -14.75 27.35
C PHE A 250 -1.03 -13.92 26.09
N PHE A 251 -1.15 -14.59 24.94
CA PHE A 251 -1.09 -13.95 23.63
C PHE A 251 -2.32 -13.06 23.39
N ASP A 252 -2.09 -11.78 23.10
CA ASP A 252 -3.14 -10.85 22.69
C ASP A 252 -3.22 -10.82 21.17
N GLN A 253 -4.23 -11.52 20.64
CA GLN A 253 -4.48 -11.61 19.21
C GLN A 253 -4.87 -10.26 18.61
N ASP A 254 -5.68 -9.45 19.32
CA ASP A 254 -6.21 -8.20 18.79
C ASP A 254 -5.11 -7.15 18.64
N LEU A 255 -4.24 -7.00 19.64
CA LEU A 255 -3.09 -6.09 19.57
C LEU A 255 -2.08 -6.54 18.51
N SER A 256 -1.81 -7.84 18.43
CA SER A 256 -0.86 -8.41 17.46
C SER A 256 -1.35 -8.24 16.02
N GLU A 257 -2.63 -8.52 15.74
CA GLU A 257 -3.22 -8.36 14.41
C GLU A 257 -3.32 -6.89 14.00
N LYS A 258 -3.66 -5.98 14.93
CA LYS A 258 -3.65 -4.53 14.66
C LYS A 258 -2.27 -4.05 14.20
N ARG A 259 -1.20 -4.54 14.83
CA ARG A 259 0.18 -4.21 14.46
C ARG A 259 0.57 -4.79 13.12
N LEU A 260 0.13 -6.01 12.82
CA LEU A 260 0.34 -6.64 11.52
C LEU A 260 -0.33 -5.84 10.39
N VAL A 261 -1.57 -5.40 10.59
CA VAL A 261 -2.29 -4.53 9.64
C VAL A 261 -1.58 -3.18 9.48
N ALA A 262 -1.12 -2.57 10.57
CA ALA A 262 -0.38 -1.31 10.51
C ALA A 262 0.97 -1.45 9.78
N ALA A 263 1.67 -2.57 9.95
CA ALA A 263 2.90 -2.87 9.23
C ALA A 263 2.64 -3.03 7.73
N ARG A 264 1.62 -3.83 7.35
CA ARG A 264 1.18 -3.99 5.94
C ARG A 264 0.86 -2.65 5.28
N ALA A 265 0.13 -1.78 5.97
CA ALA A 265 -0.28 -0.49 5.42
C ALA A 265 0.90 0.49 5.20
N ARG A 266 2.02 0.30 5.90
CA ARG A 266 3.22 1.13 5.77
C ARG A 266 4.11 0.71 4.59
N VAL A 267 3.91 -0.49 4.03
CA VAL A 267 4.77 -1.01 2.96
C VAL A 267 4.48 -0.30 1.65
N GLU A 268 5.43 0.51 1.19
CA GLU A 268 5.37 1.13 -0.14
C GLU A 268 5.47 0.06 -1.24
N PRO A 269 4.58 0.09 -2.25
CA PRO A 269 4.62 -0.83 -3.38
C PRO A 269 5.94 -0.74 -4.15
N VAL A 270 6.45 -1.88 -4.59
CA VAL A 270 7.67 -1.96 -5.40
C VAL A 270 7.32 -1.64 -6.84
N THR A 271 7.95 -0.61 -7.39
CA THR A 271 7.79 -0.22 -8.79
C THR A 271 8.96 -0.74 -9.63
N ARG A 272 8.68 -1.13 -10.87
CA ARG A 272 9.68 -1.58 -11.83
C ARG A 272 9.51 -0.82 -13.15
N PHE A 273 10.64 -0.41 -13.72
CA PHE A 273 10.71 0.20 -15.04
C PHE A 273 10.87 -0.89 -16.12
N VAL A 274 10.06 -0.78 -17.18
CA VAL A 274 10.13 -1.62 -18.37
C VAL A 274 10.40 -0.73 -19.56
N SER A 275 11.38 -1.08 -20.37
CA SER A 275 11.74 -0.34 -21.58
C SER A 275 10.88 -0.75 -22.78
N ARG A 276 10.67 0.18 -23.70
CA ARG A 276 10.05 -0.07 -25.00
C ARG A 276 10.84 -1.14 -25.75
N ASN A 277 10.11 -2.08 -26.35
CA ASN A 277 10.64 -3.25 -27.04
C ASN A 277 11.38 -4.25 -26.13
N GLU A 278 11.25 -4.15 -24.80
CA GLU A 278 11.69 -5.20 -23.89
C GLU A 278 10.80 -6.44 -24.08
N ILE A 279 11.41 -7.63 -24.12
CA ILE A 279 10.68 -8.89 -24.25
C ILE A 279 10.02 -9.22 -22.92
N LEU A 280 8.69 -9.23 -22.88
CA LEU A 280 7.87 -9.62 -21.74
C LEU A 280 7.67 -11.14 -21.65
N VAL A 281 7.50 -11.79 -22.80
CA VAL A 281 7.34 -13.27 -22.91
C VAL A 281 8.09 -13.73 -24.13
N ARG A 282 8.88 -14.80 -23.99
CA ARG A 282 9.51 -15.44 -25.17
C ARG A 282 8.56 -16.43 -25.81
N LYS A 283 8.68 -16.56 -27.13
CA LYS A 283 8.05 -17.63 -27.90
C LYS A 283 8.40 -19.00 -27.29
N GLY A 284 7.38 -19.82 -27.08
CA GLY A 284 7.52 -21.15 -26.47
C GLY A 284 7.44 -21.17 -24.94
N GLU A 285 7.31 -20.02 -24.28
CA GLU A 285 7.13 -19.92 -22.83
C GLU A 285 5.65 -20.10 -22.44
N LEU A 286 5.40 -20.78 -21.32
CA LEU A 286 4.05 -20.98 -20.79
C LEU A 286 3.60 -19.75 -20.03
N VAL A 287 2.43 -19.22 -20.39
CA VAL A 287 1.85 -18.06 -19.69
C VAL A 287 1.26 -18.53 -18.36
N THR A 288 2.00 -18.33 -17.28
CA THR A 288 1.51 -18.59 -15.93
C THR A 288 0.52 -17.50 -15.48
N PRO A 289 -0.35 -17.78 -14.49
CA PRO A 289 -1.24 -16.77 -13.94
C PRO A 289 -0.51 -15.53 -13.41
N GLU A 290 0.68 -15.69 -12.82
CA GLU A 290 1.50 -14.61 -12.29
C GLU A 290 2.01 -13.71 -13.41
N LEU A 291 2.54 -14.34 -14.47
CA LEU A 291 3.06 -13.66 -15.65
C LEU A 291 1.93 -12.89 -16.37
N TYR A 292 0.74 -13.48 -16.46
CA TYR A 292 -0.44 -12.80 -16.98
C TYR A 292 -0.83 -11.55 -16.17
N GLN A 293 -0.76 -11.62 -14.83
CA GLN A 293 -1.03 -10.46 -13.97
C GLN A 293 0.01 -9.36 -14.18
N GLN A 294 1.29 -9.70 -14.35
CA GLN A 294 2.35 -8.74 -14.65
C GLN A 294 2.09 -8.01 -15.98
N ILE A 295 1.76 -8.75 -17.04
CA ILE A 295 1.44 -8.15 -18.34
C ILE A 295 0.19 -7.29 -18.27
N THR A 296 -0.82 -7.73 -17.52
CA THR A 296 -2.05 -6.95 -17.32
C THR A 296 -1.76 -5.65 -16.56
N ALA A 297 -0.88 -5.68 -15.56
CA ALA A 297 -0.42 -4.48 -14.85
C ALA A 297 0.30 -3.51 -15.80
N ILE A 298 1.22 -4.02 -16.63
CA ILE A 298 1.93 -3.23 -17.64
C ILE A 298 0.93 -2.62 -18.65
N LYS A 299 -0.02 -3.42 -19.18
CA LYS A 299 -1.10 -2.92 -20.04
C LYS A 299 -1.86 -1.80 -19.38
N SER A 300 -2.32 -1.99 -18.14
CA SER A 300 -3.10 -0.99 -17.42
C SER A 300 -2.32 0.31 -17.21
N ALA A 301 -1.02 0.23 -16.91
CA ALA A 301 -0.16 1.40 -16.74
C ALA A 301 0.02 2.16 -18.07
N ILE A 302 0.19 1.45 -19.19
CA ILE A 302 0.23 2.03 -20.53
C ILE A 302 -1.11 2.73 -20.84
N PHE A 303 -2.25 2.08 -20.59
CA PHE A 303 -3.57 2.66 -20.85
C PHE A 303 -3.83 3.94 -20.06
N VAL A 304 -3.45 3.98 -18.77
CA VAL A 304 -3.62 5.18 -17.94
C VAL A 304 -2.76 6.33 -18.47
N SER A 305 -1.51 6.06 -18.85
CA SER A 305 -0.63 7.06 -19.45
C SER A 305 -1.19 7.58 -20.77
N ASP A 306 -1.63 6.69 -21.66
CA ASP A 306 -2.19 7.03 -22.97
C ASP A 306 -3.47 7.85 -22.85
N MET A 307 -4.35 7.52 -21.89
CA MET A 307 -5.57 8.31 -21.60
C MET A 307 -5.24 9.71 -21.08
N GLY A 308 -4.24 9.84 -20.21
CA GLY A 308 -3.77 11.16 -19.76
C GLY A 308 -3.30 12.02 -20.92
N ILE A 309 -2.52 11.45 -21.84
CA ILE A 309 -2.00 12.13 -23.03
C ILE A 309 -3.12 12.48 -24.03
N LEU A 310 -4.13 11.63 -24.19
CA LEU A 310 -5.31 11.97 -25.01
C LEU A 310 -6.09 13.14 -24.41
N LEU A 311 -6.28 13.13 -23.08
CA LEU A 311 -7.04 14.16 -22.39
C LEU A 311 -6.32 15.51 -22.45
N THR A 312 -5.00 15.53 -22.31
CA THR A 312 -4.21 16.76 -22.50
C THR A 312 -4.31 17.27 -23.94
N GLY A 313 -4.20 16.38 -24.92
CA GLY A 313 -4.37 16.71 -26.34
C GLY A 313 -5.74 17.28 -26.67
N LEU A 314 -6.82 16.63 -26.21
CA LEU A 314 -8.20 17.12 -26.37
C LEU A 314 -8.43 18.44 -25.63
N GLY A 315 -7.88 18.59 -24.42
CA GLY A 315 -7.95 19.84 -23.65
C GLY A 315 -7.31 21.01 -24.40
N LEU A 316 -6.12 20.81 -24.97
CA LEU A 316 -5.42 21.81 -25.78
C LEU A 316 -6.18 22.12 -27.08
N LEU A 317 -6.79 21.12 -27.73
CA LEU A 317 -7.65 21.32 -28.88
C LEU A 317 -8.90 22.15 -28.53
N VAL A 318 -9.51 21.92 -27.38
CA VAL A 318 -10.64 22.74 -26.89
C VAL A 318 -10.19 24.17 -26.60
N ILE A 319 -9.03 24.38 -25.99
CA ILE A 319 -8.45 25.71 -25.75
C ILE A 319 -8.20 26.43 -27.08
N ALA A 320 -7.57 25.75 -28.05
CA ALA A 320 -7.32 26.31 -29.39
C ALA A 320 -8.63 26.67 -30.10
N SER A 321 -9.64 25.81 -29.98
CA SER A 321 -10.97 26.03 -30.55
C SER A 321 -11.68 27.21 -29.87
N PHE A 322 -11.63 27.29 -28.55
CA PHE A 322 -12.21 28.40 -27.80
C PHE A 322 -11.54 29.73 -28.15
N LEU A 323 -10.21 29.74 -28.28
CA LEU A 323 -9.45 30.92 -28.68
C LEU A 323 -9.80 31.36 -30.12
N GLY A 324 -9.87 30.42 -31.05
CA GLY A 324 -10.32 30.69 -32.42
C GLY A 324 -11.75 31.24 -32.48
N PHE A 325 -12.65 30.71 -31.64
CA PHE A 325 -14.02 31.19 -31.52
C PHE A 325 -14.10 32.61 -30.93
N LEU A 326 -13.37 32.88 -29.85
CA LEU A 326 -13.33 34.20 -29.19
C LEU A 326 -12.80 35.27 -30.14
N LEU A 327 -11.70 34.98 -30.84
CA LEU A 327 -11.09 35.89 -31.80
C LEU A 327 -11.97 36.14 -33.04
N SER A 328 -12.77 35.15 -33.45
CA SER A 328 -13.77 35.35 -34.51
C SER A 328 -14.93 36.26 -34.09
N ARG A 329 -15.14 36.48 -32.79
CA ARG A 329 -16.26 37.29 -32.27
C ARG A 329 -15.85 38.71 -31.89
N ILE A 330 -14.61 38.92 -31.45
CA ILE A 330 -14.12 40.23 -31.03
C ILE A 330 -13.44 40.91 -32.22
N GLN A 331 -14.20 41.73 -32.95
CA GLN A 331 -13.75 42.43 -34.15
C GLN A 331 -12.61 43.44 -33.88
N ASP A 332 -12.50 43.96 -32.65
CA ASP A 332 -11.46 44.92 -32.28
C ASP A 332 -10.06 44.31 -32.12
N LEU A 333 -9.98 43.00 -31.87
CA LEU A 333 -8.72 42.30 -31.62
C LEU A 333 -8.07 41.80 -32.92
N SER A 334 -8.83 41.60 -33.99
CA SER A 334 -8.35 40.96 -35.21
C SER A 334 -9.17 41.36 -36.43
N ASP A 335 -8.47 41.58 -37.56
CA ASP A 335 -9.09 41.78 -38.87
C ASP A 335 -9.54 40.43 -39.48
N PHE A 336 -10.22 39.60 -38.69
CA PHE A 336 -10.68 38.27 -39.13
C PHE A 336 -11.61 38.45 -40.35
N PRO A 337 -11.31 37.80 -41.48
CA PRO A 337 -12.14 37.96 -42.66
C PRO A 337 -13.52 37.36 -42.40
N SER A 338 -14.56 38.19 -42.53
CA SER A 338 -15.96 37.77 -42.36
C SER A 338 -16.48 36.95 -43.56
N ASP A 339 -15.74 36.95 -44.67
CA ASP A 339 -16.11 36.20 -45.87
C ASP A 339 -15.92 34.69 -45.70
N ARG A 340 -16.89 33.92 -46.20
CA ARG A 340 -16.92 32.45 -46.08
C ARG A 340 -15.70 31.82 -46.71
N SER A 341 -15.27 32.31 -47.87
CA SER A 341 -14.12 31.74 -48.59
C SER A 341 -12.82 31.85 -47.80
N SER A 342 -12.67 32.97 -47.09
CA SER A 342 -11.48 33.30 -46.31
C SER A 342 -11.43 32.55 -44.97
N LEU A 343 -12.58 32.34 -44.32
CA LEU A 343 -12.67 31.48 -43.14
C LEU A 343 -12.36 30.02 -43.47
N ILE A 344 -12.89 29.50 -44.58
CA ILE A 344 -12.61 28.13 -45.04
C ILE A 344 -11.11 27.98 -45.34
N PHE A 345 -10.50 28.96 -46.00
CA PHE A 345 -9.06 28.95 -46.26
C PHE A 345 -8.23 28.89 -44.97
N LEU A 346 -8.57 29.70 -43.97
CA LEU A 346 -7.85 29.72 -42.69
C LEU A 346 -8.00 28.41 -41.92
N LEU A 347 -9.21 27.85 -41.83
CA LEU A 347 -9.46 26.55 -41.18
C LEU A 347 -8.75 25.41 -41.91
N LEU A 348 -8.75 25.41 -43.23
CA LEU A 348 -8.06 24.39 -44.02
C LEU A 348 -6.54 24.49 -43.86
N SER A 349 -5.99 25.71 -43.87
CA SER A 349 -4.57 25.98 -43.58
C SER A 349 -4.15 25.42 -42.22
N MET A 350 -4.98 25.65 -41.19
CA MET A 350 -4.78 25.10 -39.85
C MET A 350 -4.83 23.58 -39.82
N LEU A 351 -5.83 22.97 -40.46
CA LEU A 351 -5.97 21.52 -40.49
C LEU A 351 -4.82 20.85 -41.24
N ILE A 352 -4.36 21.43 -42.36
CA ILE A 352 -3.23 20.91 -43.13
C ILE A 352 -1.97 20.96 -42.27
N LEU A 353 -1.67 22.10 -41.63
CA LEU A 353 -0.53 22.24 -40.74
C LEU A 353 -0.60 21.25 -39.58
N PHE A 354 -1.77 21.13 -38.95
CA PHE A 354 -1.99 20.21 -37.83
C PHE A 354 -1.78 18.74 -38.23
N TYR A 355 -2.36 18.31 -39.36
CA TYR A 355 -2.20 16.94 -39.85
C TYR A 355 -0.77 16.67 -40.31
N TRP A 356 -0.10 17.66 -40.91
CA TRP A 356 1.32 17.55 -41.27
C TRP A 356 2.19 17.28 -40.05
N ILE A 357 1.96 18.00 -38.95
CA ILE A 357 2.66 17.78 -37.68
C ILE A 357 2.39 16.37 -37.14
N LEU A 358 1.13 15.92 -37.19
CA LEU A 358 0.76 14.55 -36.82
C LEU A 358 1.47 13.49 -37.67
N VAL A 359 1.68 13.73 -38.97
CA VAL A 359 2.42 12.78 -39.83
C VAL A 359 3.91 12.81 -39.52
N VAL A 360 4.50 14.01 -39.41
CA VAL A 360 5.95 14.19 -39.15
C VAL A 360 6.36 13.51 -37.85
N GLN A 361 5.56 13.62 -36.78
CA GLN A 361 5.85 12.95 -35.50
C GLN A 361 5.66 11.42 -35.53
N ASN A 362 4.96 10.88 -36.54
CA ASN A 362 4.77 9.45 -36.71
C ASN A 362 5.86 8.82 -37.58
N VAL A 363 6.35 9.56 -38.58
CA VAL A 363 7.36 9.07 -39.52
C VAL A 363 8.78 9.23 -38.96
N ILE A 364 9.04 10.28 -38.19
CA ILE A 364 10.37 10.53 -37.62
C ILE A 364 10.47 9.80 -36.29
N ASP A 365 11.36 8.82 -36.24
CA ASP A 365 11.55 7.94 -35.09
C ASP A 365 11.96 8.73 -33.83
N ALA A 366 11.40 8.35 -32.68
CA ALA A 366 11.36 9.16 -31.46
C ALA A 366 12.73 9.54 -30.86
N LYS A 367 13.84 8.94 -31.35
CA LYS A 367 15.20 9.24 -30.91
C LYS A 367 15.77 10.55 -31.45
N ASP A 368 15.28 11.03 -32.59
CA ASP A 368 15.76 12.28 -33.24
C ASP A 368 14.64 13.33 -33.33
N LEU A 369 13.84 13.46 -32.27
CA LEU A 369 12.71 14.38 -32.18
C LEU A 369 13.11 15.85 -32.42
N SER A 370 14.39 16.19 -32.19
CA SER A 370 15.00 17.50 -32.46
C SER A 370 15.04 17.89 -33.93
N ARG A 371 15.05 16.91 -34.85
CA ARG A 371 15.05 17.17 -36.29
C ARG A 371 13.64 17.31 -36.86
N GLY A 372 12.63 16.77 -36.18
CA GLY A 372 11.25 16.78 -36.64
C GLY A 372 10.62 18.17 -36.72
N ALA A 373 10.99 19.07 -35.79
CA ALA A 373 10.51 20.45 -35.80
C ALA A 373 10.96 21.22 -37.06
N LEU A 374 12.12 20.89 -37.65
CA LEU A 374 12.60 21.54 -38.88
C LEU A 374 11.73 21.23 -40.11
N PHE A 375 10.99 20.12 -40.09
CA PHE A 375 10.11 19.72 -41.18
C PHE A 375 8.71 20.35 -41.07
N VAL A 376 8.46 21.19 -40.06
CA VAL A 376 7.20 21.91 -39.89
C VAL A 376 7.31 23.27 -40.57
N PRO A 377 6.66 23.51 -41.73
CA PRO A 377 6.75 24.78 -42.45
C PRO A 377 5.83 25.84 -41.83
N ALA A 378 5.91 26.05 -40.51
CA ALA A 378 5.01 26.94 -39.78
C ALA A 378 5.08 28.38 -40.26
N SER A 379 6.31 28.87 -40.50
CA SER A 379 6.58 30.20 -41.04
C SER A 379 5.95 30.43 -42.42
N LEU A 380 5.89 29.39 -43.26
CA LEU A 380 5.25 29.46 -44.58
C LEU A 380 3.73 29.65 -44.45
N PHE A 381 3.09 28.91 -43.55
CA PHE A 381 1.65 29.03 -43.33
C PHE A 381 1.28 30.35 -42.65
N ALA A 382 2.01 30.74 -41.60
CA ALA A 382 1.80 32.01 -40.91
C ALA A 382 2.07 33.22 -41.82
N GLY A 383 3.17 33.21 -42.59
CA GLY A 383 3.51 34.25 -43.55
C GLY A 383 2.47 34.39 -44.65
N ARG A 384 1.94 33.27 -45.16
CA ARG A 384 0.86 33.28 -46.16
C ARG A 384 -0.43 33.88 -45.61
N VAL A 385 -0.82 33.55 -44.38
CA VAL A 385 -2.00 34.13 -43.73
C VAL A 385 -1.80 35.63 -43.48
N SER A 386 -0.62 36.02 -42.99
CA SER A 386 -0.26 37.41 -42.76
C SER A 386 -0.29 38.27 -44.03
N LEU A 387 0.13 37.71 -45.17
CA LEU A 387 0.19 38.43 -46.44
C LEU A 387 -1.20 38.62 -47.07
N LEU A 388 -2.10 37.66 -46.88
CA LEU A 388 -3.46 37.70 -47.45
C LEU A 388 -4.46 38.48 -46.58
N TYR A 389 -4.33 38.38 -45.25
CA TYR A 389 -5.34 38.89 -44.31
C TYR A 389 -4.75 39.84 -43.25
N GLY A 390 -3.50 40.25 -43.41
CA GLY A 390 -2.84 41.23 -42.54
C GLY A 390 -2.05 40.62 -41.37
N PRO A 391 -1.14 41.40 -40.76
CA PRO A 391 -0.22 40.92 -39.73
C PRO A 391 -0.91 40.44 -38.45
N ARG A 392 -2.04 41.03 -38.08
CA ARG A 392 -2.81 40.66 -36.88
C ARG A 392 -3.35 39.23 -36.98
N THR A 393 -3.94 38.87 -38.11
CA THR A 393 -4.47 37.52 -38.35
C THR A 393 -3.36 36.46 -38.41
N GLY A 394 -2.18 36.83 -38.93
CA GLY A 394 -0.97 36.00 -38.89
C GLY A 394 -0.51 35.68 -37.46
N ILE A 395 -0.48 36.68 -36.57
CA ILE A 395 -0.11 36.46 -35.15
C ILE A 395 -1.09 35.50 -34.47
N PHE A 396 -2.41 35.66 -34.70
CA PHE A 396 -3.40 34.73 -34.14
C PHE A 396 -3.27 33.32 -34.72
N PHE A 397 -2.93 33.21 -36.00
CA PHE A 397 -2.63 31.93 -36.63
C PHE A 397 -1.49 31.21 -35.88
N CYS A 398 -0.41 31.90 -35.53
CA CYS A 398 0.69 31.32 -34.76
C CYS A 398 0.24 30.87 -33.36
N ILE A 399 -0.52 31.70 -32.62
CA ILE A 399 -0.96 31.37 -31.26
C ILE A 399 -1.87 30.13 -31.27
N ILE A 400 -2.83 30.04 -32.20
CA ILE A 400 -3.72 28.87 -32.30
C ILE A 400 -2.92 27.64 -32.75
N SER A 401 -2.00 27.79 -33.71
CA SER A 401 -1.11 26.71 -34.17
C SER A 401 -0.21 26.18 -33.06
N PHE A 402 0.23 27.02 -32.14
CA PHE A 402 1.04 26.65 -30.97
C PHE A 402 0.28 25.67 -30.07
N PHE A 403 -0.97 25.97 -29.72
CA PHE A 403 -1.80 25.06 -28.90
C PHE A 403 -2.16 23.78 -29.66
N LEU A 404 -2.50 23.88 -30.95
CA LEU A 404 -2.73 22.70 -31.81
C LEU A 404 -1.49 21.80 -31.88
N THR A 405 -0.30 22.38 -31.87
CA THR A 405 0.95 21.61 -31.92
C THR A 405 1.30 20.99 -30.59
N GLY A 406 1.02 21.69 -29.48
CA GLY A 406 1.05 21.09 -28.15
C GLY A 406 0.12 19.88 -28.07
N ALA A 407 -1.08 19.99 -28.65
CA ALA A 407 -2.04 18.89 -28.72
C ALA A 407 -1.53 17.72 -29.56
N ALA A 408 -0.93 18.00 -30.73
CA ALA A 408 -0.40 16.99 -31.63
C ALA A 408 0.79 16.23 -31.01
N THR A 409 1.69 16.94 -30.32
CA THR A 409 3.02 16.45 -29.94
C THR A 409 3.19 16.11 -28.45
N ASN A 410 2.09 16.14 -27.68
CA ASN A 410 2.12 15.99 -26.21
C ASN A 410 3.04 17.03 -25.53
N LEU A 411 2.84 18.31 -25.85
CA LEU A 411 3.59 19.44 -25.29
C LEU A 411 5.10 19.41 -25.53
N ASN A 412 5.55 18.87 -26.67
CA ASN A 412 6.96 18.91 -27.02
C ASN A 412 7.40 20.35 -27.31
N ALA A 413 8.23 20.89 -26.42
CA ALA A 413 8.74 22.25 -26.49
C ALA A 413 9.43 22.60 -27.81
N GLN A 414 10.13 21.65 -28.45
CA GLN A 414 10.86 21.92 -29.70
C GLN A 414 9.91 22.20 -30.88
N PHE A 415 8.83 21.41 -31.00
CA PHE A 415 7.80 21.64 -32.01
C PHE A 415 7.01 22.91 -31.74
N MET A 416 6.75 23.21 -30.47
CA MET A 416 6.01 24.41 -30.07
C MET A 416 6.83 25.68 -30.30
N ILE A 417 8.14 25.66 -30.03
CA ILE A 417 9.04 26.79 -30.32
C ILE A 417 9.18 26.98 -31.84
N GLY A 418 9.24 25.92 -32.64
CA GLY A 418 9.36 26.03 -34.10
C GLY A 418 8.18 26.71 -34.82
N ILE A 419 7.09 27.00 -34.11
CA ILE A 419 5.87 27.64 -34.63
C ILE A 419 5.79 29.13 -34.29
N LEU A 420 6.47 29.55 -33.23
CA LEU A 420 6.62 30.94 -32.84
C LEU A 420 7.74 31.58 -33.68
#